data_AF-A0A3N5NYJ6-F1
#
_entry.id   AF-A0A3N5NYJ6-F1
#
_cell.length_a   1.000
_cell.length_b   1.000
_cell.length_c   1.000
_cell.angle_alpha   90.00
_cell.angle_beta   90.00
_cell.angle_gamma   90.00
#
_symmetry.space_group_name_H-M   'P 1'
#
loop_
_entity.id
_entity.type
_entity.pdbx_description
1 polymer ?
#
loop_
_entity_poly.entity_id
_entity_poly.type
_entity_poly.pdbx_seq_one_letter_code
_entity_poly.pdbx_strand_id
1 'polypeptide(L)'
;MAKVTIYSTDGCPFCAKAKSFLAEKGISYDGIEVQSGSSAWEEMKKKTGSGSLPQIMIGDEPVGGYSDLVHLEASGELSRKLGLAGKEEVTPLYDVIIIGGGPAGLSAALYAARKVLKTLVVSKDIGGQVAWTYDVDNYLGFSQVETADLIAKFEDHVDKYGVEKLLGVEVKALELTGKIKKVTTVDGKSYLSKTLIIATGKRPRPINVPGEKELTGMGVTYCSTCDAPLFADLDVAVIGGGNSALEAVIDLMKVARKVYMVCSTFPKGDAILRDKVLSSPKVEVFTRSKILEITGKSAVEGIEIKSLETGKKKRLDVQGVIVEIGLLPNSELVMDTVETNRLGEVMVDSKCHTGVSGIFACGDVTNVPYKQIIVAAGEGAKAALSAYDYIIKQR
;
A
#
# COMPACT_ATOMS: atom_id res chain seq x y z
N MET A 1 -15.36 32.77 23.07
CA MET A 1 -15.15 31.34 22.78
C MET A 1 -16.07 30.54 23.68
N ALA A 2 -16.88 29.64 23.13
CA ALA A 2 -17.75 28.79 23.96
C ALA A 2 -16.90 27.86 24.84
N LYS A 3 -17.40 27.56 26.04
CA LYS A 3 -16.69 26.73 27.01
C LYS A 3 -16.66 25.27 26.54
N VAL A 4 -15.48 24.65 26.45
CA VAL A 4 -15.35 23.22 26.14
C VAL A 4 -15.19 22.45 27.44
N THR A 5 -16.01 21.42 27.65
CA THR A 5 -15.89 20.50 28.78
C THR A 5 -15.60 19.10 28.26
N ILE A 6 -14.59 18.41 28.82
CA ILE A 6 -14.27 17.03 28.50
C ILE A 6 -14.41 16.14 29.73
N TYR A 7 -15.35 15.19 29.66
CA TYR A 7 -15.45 14.10 30.61
C TYR A 7 -14.49 12.98 30.18
N SER A 8 -13.57 12.60 31.07
CA SER A 8 -12.52 11.62 30.77
C SER A 8 -12.17 10.76 31.98
N THR A 9 -11.43 9.68 31.76
CA THR A 9 -10.89 8.84 32.84
C THR A 9 -9.45 8.46 32.51
N ASP A 10 -8.66 8.17 33.53
CA ASP A 10 -7.27 7.74 33.35
C ASP A 10 -7.19 6.38 32.65
N GLY A 11 -6.19 6.23 31.76
CA GLY A 11 -6.01 5.03 30.95
C GLY A 11 -6.93 4.93 29.72
N CYS A 12 -7.83 5.89 29.48
CA CYS A 12 -8.69 5.94 28.28
C CYS A 12 -7.94 6.51 27.05
N PRO A 13 -7.65 5.70 26.01
CA PRO A 13 -6.87 6.16 24.86
C PRO A 13 -7.57 7.25 24.05
N PHE A 14 -8.89 7.14 23.85
CA PHE A 14 -9.68 8.14 23.14
C PHE A 14 -9.79 9.47 23.90
N CYS A 15 -9.72 9.42 25.22
CA CYS A 15 -9.69 10.61 26.05
C CYS A 15 -8.37 11.37 25.88
N ALA A 16 -7.24 10.65 25.85
CA ALA A 16 -5.94 11.23 25.55
C ALA A 16 -5.91 11.85 24.14
N LYS A 17 -6.47 11.15 23.14
CA LYS A 17 -6.58 11.68 21.76
C LYS A 17 -7.41 12.95 21.68
N ALA A 18 -8.56 13.00 22.35
CA ALA A 18 -9.39 14.20 22.38
C ALA A 18 -8.70 15.39 23.05
N LYS A 19 -7.99 15.15 24.16
CA LYS A 19 -7.17 16.19 24.83
C LYS A 19 -6.04 16.69 23.92
N SER A 20 -5.30 15.79 23.27
CA SER A 20 -4.23 16.14 22.33
C SER A 20 -4.76 16.96 21.16
N PHE A 21 -5.90 16.55 20.60
CA PHE A 21 -6.53 17.24 19.48
C PHE A 21 -6.93 18.68 19.83
N LEU A 22 -7.54 18.91 21.00
CA LEU A 22 -7.88 20.25 21.46
C LEU A 22 -6.61 21.09 21.70
N ALA A 23 -5.57 20.50 22.29
CA ALA A 23 -4.30 21.17 22.53
C ALA A 23 -3.58 21.57 21.22
N GLU A 24 -3.55 20.67 20.23
CA GLU A 24 -2.99 20.92 18.88
C GLU A 24 -3.71 22.09 18.18
N LYS A 25 -5.00 22.27 18.44
CA LYS A 25 -5.83 23.36 17.91
C LYS A 25 -5.83 24.62 18.78
N GLY A 26 -5.06 24.66 19.87
CA GLY A 26 -5.05 25.79 20.80
C GLY A 26 -6.40 26.04 21.50
N ILE A 27 -7.24 25.00 21.63
CA ILE A 27 -8.56 25.09 22.26
C ILE A 27 -8.45 24.71 23.74
N SER A 28 -8.68 25.69 24.62
CA SER A 28 -8.78 25.47 26.06
C SER A 28 -10.03 24.68 26.43
N TYR A 29 -9.91 23.78 27.41
CA TYR A 29 -11.01 22.96 27.91
C TYR A 29 -10.96 22.78 29.43
N ASP A 30 -12.13 22.53 30.02
CA ASP A 30 -12.29 22.10 31.40
C ASP A 30 -12.37 20.57 31.44
N GLY A 31 -11.37 19.93 32.05
CA GLY A 31 -11.35 18.48 32.23
C GLY A 31 -12.10 18.06 33.49
N ILE A 32 -13.10 17.19 33.35
CA ILE A 32 -13.78 16.54 34.46
C ILE A 32 -13.40 15.06 34.44
N GLU A 33 -12.69 14.63 35.47
CA GLU A 33 -12.39 13.21 35.64
C GLU A 33 -13.62 12.49 36.17
N VAL A 34 -13.99 11.40 35.51
CA VAL A 34 -15.15 10.59 35.86
C VAL A 34 -14.77 9.13 35.98
N GLN A 35 -15.33 8.49 36.99
CA GLN A 35 -15.24 7.04 37.22
C GLN A 35 -16.63 6.43 37.12
N SER A 36 -16.75 5.23 36.56
CA SER A 36 -18.04 4.55 36.45
C SER A 36 -18.73 4.42 37.81
N GLY A 37 -20.00 4.85 37.88
CA GLY A 37 -20.80 4.83 39.11
C GLY A 37 -20.58 6.02 40.06
N SER A 38 -19.69 6.96 39.73
CA SER A 38 -19.56 8.22 40.47
C SER A 38 -20.74 9.18 40.20
N SER A 39 -20.94 10.15 41.09
CA SER A 39 -21.94 11.22 40.88
C SER A 39 -21.68 12.00 39.59
N ALA A 40 -20.41 12.29 39.28
CA ALA A 40 -20.01 12.98 38.06
C ALA A 40 -20.29 12.16 36.78
N TRP A 41 -20.22 10.82 36.86
CA TRP A 41 -20.59 9.92 35.76
C TRP A 41 -22.10 9.92 35.47
N GLU A 42 -22.92 9.89 36.52
CA GLU A 42 -24.37 9.99 36.34
C GLU A 42 -24.80 11.39 35.86
N GLU A 43 -24.12 12.44 36.29
CA GLU A 43 -24.33 13.80 35.75
C GLU A 43 -23.94 13.88 34.27
N MET A 44 -22.79 13.31 33.89
CA MET A 44 -22.36 13.23 32.49
C MET A 44 -23.40 12.49 31.63
N LYS A 45 -23.87 11.32 32.05
CA LYS A 45 -24.92 10.57 31.34
C LYS A 45 -26.19 11.40 31.18
N LYS A 46 -26.60 12.13 32.22
CA LYS A 46 -27.79 12.98 32.18
C LYS A 46 -27.65 14.12 31.17
N LYS A 47 -26.46 14.73 31.08
CA LYS A 47 -26.19 15.84 30.15
C LYS A 47 -25.97 15.40 28.71
N THR A 48 -25.35 14.23 28.50
CA THR A 48 -24.87 13.78 27.18
C THR A 48 -25.71 12.66 26.57
N GLY A 49 -26.51 11.96 27.38
CA GLY A 49 -27.23 10.75 26.97
C GLY A 49 -26.34 9.53 26.74
N SER A 50 -25.02 9.62 27.00
CA SER A 50 -24.04 8.59 26.66
C SER A 50 -23.35 8.00 27.90
N GLY A 51 -23.12 6.69 27.88
CA GLY A 51 -22.34 5.95 28.89
C GLY A 51 -20.91 5.61 28.45
N SER A 52 -20.38 6.29 27.43
CA SER A 52 -19.04 6.04 26.87
C SER A 52 -18.11 7.23 27.10
N LEU A 53 -16.79 7.02 27.03
CA LEU A 53 -15.79 8.07 27.19
C LEU A 53 -14.85 8.18 25.97
N PRO A 54 -14.32 9.37 25.66
CA PRO A 54 -14.65 10.66 26.30
C PRO A 54 -16.06 11.13 25.93
N GLN A 55 -16.62 12.05 26.71
CA GLN A 55 -17.73 12.90 26.27
C GLN A 55 -17.28 14.36 26.25
N ILE A 56 -17.48 15.02 25.12
CA ILE A 56 -17.18 16.43 24.92
C ILE A 56 -18.51 17.21 24.90
N MET A 57 -18.51 18.37 25.55
CA MET A 57 -19.57 19.37 25.42
C MET A 57 -18.99 20.72 25.01
N ILE A 58 -19.76 21.48 24.23
CA ILE A 58 -19.45 22.86 23.85
C ILE A 58 -20.61 23.75 24.32
N GLY A 59 -20.36 24.62 25.29
CA GLY A 59 -21.41 25.28 26.04
C GLY A 59 -22.27 24.24 26.77
N ASP A 60 -23.58 24.28 26.53
CA ASP A 60 -24.55 23.34 27.09
C ASP A 60 -24.90 22.18 26.12
N GLU A 61 -24.29 22.14 24.93
CA GLU A 61 -24.59 21.14 23.91
C GLU A 61 -23.62 19.94 23.96
N PRO A 62 -24.14 18.69 24.02
CA PRO A 62 -23.30 17.51 23.91
C PRO A 62 -22.83 17.29 22.47
N VAL A 63 -21.52 17.08 22.31
CA VAL A 63 -20.88 16.77 21.02
C VAL A 63 -20.78 15.27 20.79
N GLY A 64 -20.44 14.51 21.83
CA GLY A 64 -20.15 13.08 21.73
C GLY A 64 -18.68 12.78 22.05
N GLY A 65 -18.12 11.76 21.41
CA GLY A 65 -16.77 11.27 21.66
C GLY A 65 -15.69 11.94 20.80
N TYR A 66 -14.48 11.37 20.84
CA TYR A 66 -13.34 11.86 20.05
C TYR A 66 -13.66 11.92 18.55
N SER A 67 -14.33 10.91 18.00
CA SER A 67 -14.70 10.87 16.58
C SER A 67 -15.66 11.99 16.19
N ASP A 68 -16.57 12.37 17.07
CA ASP A 68 -17.56 13.42 16.82
C ASP A 68 -16.91 14.81 16.89
N LEU A 69 -15.96 14.99 17.82
CA LEU A 69 -15.14 16.20 17.90
C LEU A 69 -14.30 16.39 16.63
N VAL A 70 -13.64 15.33 16.15
CA VAL A 70 -12.88 15.37 14.88
C VAL A 70 -13.81 15.67 13.70
N HIS A 71 -15.02 15.11 13.70
CA HIS A 71 -16.00 15.37 12.65
C HIS A 71 -16.46 16.84 12.62
N LEU A 72 -16.76 17.43 13.78
CA LEU A 72 -17.12 18.84 13.91
C LEU A 72 -16.03 19.78 13.39
N GLU A 73 -14.77 19.47 13.67
CA GLU A 73 -13.66 20.24 13.12
C GLU A 73 -13.60 20.11 11.60
N ALA A 74 -13.68 18.89 11.09
CA ALA A 74 -13.56 18.62 9.67
C ALA A 74 -14.74 19.18 8.84
N SER A 75 -15.90 19.41 9.46
CA SER A 75 -17.05 20.09 8.86
C SER A 75 -17.02 21.62 9.04
N GLY A 76 -16.03 22.15 9.75
CA GLY A 76 -15.95 23.57 10.13
C GLY A 76 -17.08 24.01 11.07
N GLU A 77 -17.79 23.06 11.70
CA GLU A 77 -18.80 23.35 12.71
C GLU A 77 -18.19 23.58 14.09
N LEU A 78 -17.01 23.03 14.38
CA LEU A 78 -16.33 23.22 15.66
C LEU A 78 -16.07 24.70 15.93
N SER A 79 -15.42 25.40 15.00
CA SER A 79 -15.15 26.84 15.12
C SER A 79 -16.44 27.67 15.22
N ARG A 80 -17.50 27.27 14.48
CA ARG A 80 -18.82 27.91 14.56
C ARG A 80 -19.44 27.75 15.95
N LYS A 81 -19.45 26.52 16.50
CA LYS A 81 -19.94 26.23 17.86
C LYS A 81 -19.09 26.93 18.93
N LEU A 82 -17.80 27.11 18.69
CA LEU A 82 -16.90 27.83 19.58
C LEU A 82 -17.04 29.36 19.48
N GLY A 83 -17.80 29.89 18.52
CA GLY A 83 -17.90 31.33 18.28
C GLY A 83 -16.59 31.96 17.81
N LEU A 84 -15.72 31.17 17.17
CA LEU A 84 -14.47 31.62 16.57
C LEU A 84 -14.76 32.03 15.12
N ALA A 85 -15.28 33.23 14.93
CA ALA A 85 -15.53 33.78 13.60
C ALA A 85 -14.23 34.35 13.00
N GLY A 86 -13.56 33.57 12.15
CA GLY A 86 -12.53 34.07 11.22
C GLY A 86 -11.23 33.27 11.19
N LYS A 87 -10.91 32.76 9.99
CA LYS A 87 -9.59 32.27 9.51
C LYS A 87 -8.94 31.12 10.28
N GLU A 88 -9.41 29.90 10.08
CA GLU A 88 -8.53 28.72 10.13
C GLU A 88 -8.85 27.77 8.96
N GLU A 89 -7.82 27.13 8.42
CA GLU A 89 -7.94 26.06 7.42
C GLU A 89 -8.76 24.92 8.02
N VAL A 90 -10.04 24.84 7.67
CA VAL A 90 -10.88 23.68 7.95
C VAL A 90 -10.16 22.47 7.36
N THR A 91 -9.72 21.54 8.20
CA THR A 91 -9.08 20.31 7.73
C THR A 91 -10.07 19.57 6.84
N PRO A 92 -9.83 19.47 5.52
CA PRO A 92 -10.82 18.95 4.60
C PRO A 92 -11.20 17.51 4.96
N LEU A 93 -12.49 17.24 5.18
CA LEU A 93 -12.98 15.88 5.28
C LEU A 93 -13.14 15.28 3.88
N TYR A 94 -12.32 14.28 3.55
CA TYR A 94 -12.46 13.49 2.32
C TYR A 94 -13.52 12.40 2.49
N ASP A 95 -14.18 12.04 1.40
CA ASP A 95 -14.99 10.84 1.35
C ASP A 95 -14.08 9.60 1.34
N VAL A 96 -12.97 9.67 0.60
CA VAL A 96 -11.99 8.59 0.49
C VAL A 96 -10.56 9.15 0.38
N ILE A 97 -9.66 8.59 1.19
CA ILE A 97 -8.21 8.74 0.99
C ILE A 97 -7.68 7.43 0.40
N ILE A 98 -6.83 7.53 -0.62
CA ILE A 98 -6.19 6.41 -1.30
C ILE A 98 -4.69 6.51 -1.05
N ILE A 99 -4.09 5.45 -0.50
CA ILE A 99 -2.64 5.41 -0.22
C ILE A 99 -1.97 4.58 -1.31
N GLY A 100 -1.24 5.26 -2.20
CA GLY A 100 -0.54 4.66 -3.34
C GLY A 100 -0.95 5.27 -4.69
N GLY A 101 0.03 5.68 -5.49
CA GLY A 101 -0.12 6.31 -6.81
C GLY A 101 0.14 5.36 -7.99
N GLY A 102 0.12 4.05 -7.74
CA GLY A 102 0.23 3.03 -8.79
C GLY A 102 -1.11 2.74 -9.50
N PRO A 103 -1.15 1.73 -10.41
CA PRO A 103 -2.33 1.44 -11.23
C PRO A 103 -3.60 1.18 -10.42
N ALA A 104 -3.51 0.46 -9.29
CA ALA A 104 -4.65 0.23 -8.40
C ALA A 104 -5.17 1.53 -7.78
N GLY A 105 -4.27 2.38 -7.28
CA GLY A 105 -4.64 3.63 -6.64
C GLY A 105 -5.22 4.66 -7.62
N LEU A 106 -4.60 4.81 -8.79
CA LEU A 106 -5.09 5.71 -9.85
C LEU A 106 -6.44 5.25 -10.40
N SER A 107 -6.63 3.94 -10.61
CA SER A 107 -7.93 3.38 -10.99
C SER A 107 -8.99 3.61 -9.91
N ALA A 108 -8.65 3.39 -8.63
CA ALA A 108 -9.56 3.69 -7.52
C ALA A 108 -9.94 5.17 -7.48
N ALA A 109 -8.97 6.07 -7.68
CA ALA A 109 -9.18 7.52 -7.68
C ALA A 109 -10.13 7.95 -8.80
N LEU A 110 -9.91 7.45 -10.02
CA LEU A 110 -10.78 7.67 -11.17
C LEU A 110 -12.24 7.26 -10.87
N TYR A 111 -12.44 6.06 -10.34
CA TYR A 111 -13.78 5.55 -10.04
C TYR A 111 -14.45 6.31 -8.89
N ALA A 112 -13.71 6.68 -7.85
CA ALA A 112 -14.21 7.50 -6.75
C ALA A 112 -14.66 8.88 -7.24
N ALA A 113 -13.85 9.53 -8.07
CA ALA A 113 -14.18 10.85 -8.64
C ALA A 113 -15.41 10.81 -9.54
N ARG A 114 -15.58 9.74 -10.34
CA ARG A 114 -16.78 9.52 -11.16
C ARG A 114 -18.05 9.30 -10.34
N LYS A 115 -17.91 8.90 -9.08
CA LYS A 115 -19.00 8.84 -8.09
C LYS A 115 -19.18 10.14 -7.30
N VAL A 116 -18.47 11.19 -7.69
CA VAL A 116 -18.49 12.52 -7.07
C VAL A 116 -18.06 12.47 -5.60
N LEU A 117 -17.14 11.55 -5.28
CA LEU A 117 -16.52 11.48 -3.96
C LEU A 117 -15.36 12.45 -3.86
N LYS A 118 -15.30 13.21 -2.76
CA LYS A 118 -14.14 14.04 -2.45
C LYS A 118 -12.95 13.14 -2.13
N THR A 119 -11.98 13.10 -3.03
CA THR A 119 -10.92 12.08 -3.08
C THR A 119 -9.54 12.70 -2.94
N LEU A 120 -8.69 12.12 -2.10
CA LEU A 120 -7.26 12.45 -1.99
C LEU A 120 -6.42 11.20 -2.24
N VAL A 121 -5.46 11.28 -3.16
CA VAL A 121 -4.41 10.27 -3.34
C VAL A 121 -3.15 10.73 -2.63
N VAL A 122 -2.57 9.88 -1.77
CA VAL A 122 -1.30 10.15 -1.09
C VAL A 122 -0.27 9.15 -1.59
N SER A 123 0.85 9.63 -2.16
CA SER A 123 1.92 8.75 -2.61
C SER A 123 3.30 9.40 -2.70
N LYS A 124 4.33 8.56 -2.71
CA LYS A 124 5.72 8.96 -2.97
C LYS A 124 5.90 9.38 -4.43
N ASP A 125 5.35 8.57 -5.32
CA ASP A 125 5.52 8.65 -6.76
C ASP A 125 4.22 8.25 -7.47
N ILE A 126 4.13 8.63 -8.75
CA ILE A 126 3.07 8.23 -9.66
C ILE A 126 3.58 7.06 -10.51
N GLY A 127 2.70 6.08 -10.76
CA GLY A 127 2.99 4.89 -11.55
C GLY A 127 3.40 3.67 -10.73
N GLY A 128 3.98 3.86 -9.54
CA GLY A 128 4.42 2.76 -8.68
C GLY A 128 5.44 1.86 -9.40
N GLN A 129 5.31 0.54 -9.23
CA GLN A 129 6.24 -0.43 -9.84
C GLN A 129 6.26 -0.41 -11.37
N VAL A 130 5.21 0.11 -12.02
CA VAL A 130 5.18 0.21 -13.49
C VAL A 130 6.35 1.06 -13.97
N ALA A 131 6.74 2.09 -13.20
CA ALA A 131 7.86 2.97 -13.52
C ALA A 131 9.24 2.27 -13.59
N TRP A 132 9.34 1.00 -13.18
CA TRP A 132 10.60 0.25 -13.17
C TRP A 132 10.81 -0.61 -14.42
N THR A 133 9.78 -0.79 -15.26
CA THR A 133 9.90 -1.44 -16.57
C THR A 133 10.05 -0.40 -17.68
N TYR A 134 10.67 -0.77 -18.80
CA TYR A 134 10.81 0.09 -19.97
C TYR A 134 9.52 0.13 -20.81
N ASP A 135 8.97 -1.05 -21.12
CA ASP A 135 7.81 -1.22 -21.99
C ASP A 135 6.75 -2.13 -21.35
N VAL A 136 5.51 -2.00 -21.84
CA VAL A 136 4.37 -2.84 -21.47
C VAL A 136 3.66 -3.33 -22.73
N ASP A 137 3.50 -4.64 -22.88
CA ASP A 137 2.85 -5.30 -24.02
C ASP A 137 1.57 -6.06 -23.63
N ASN A 138 1.24 -6.09 -22.33
CA ASN A 138 0.18 -6.91 -21.76
C ASN A 138 -0.97 -6.09 -21.13
N TYR A 139 -1.07 -4.79 -21.45
CA TYR A 139 -2.18 -3.93 -21.03
C TYR A 139 -3.19 -3.74 -22.16
N LEU A 140 -4.37 -4.32 -21.99
CA LEU A 140 -5.42 -4.33 -23.02
C LEU A 140 -5.74 -2.92 -23.53
N GLY A 141 -5.70 -2.75 -24.85
CA GLY A 141 -5.85 -1.45 -25.52
C GLY A 141 -4.53 -0.92 -26.10
N PHE A 142 -3.39 -1.50 -25.72
CA PHE A 142 -2.08 -1.22 -26.29
C PHE A 142 -1.44 -2.54 -26.73
N SER A 143 -0.90 -2.57 -27.96
CA SER A 143 -0.09 -3.71 -28.43
C SER A 143 1.32 -3.68 -27.84
N GLN A 144 1.84 -2.49 -27.62
CA GLN A 144 3.07 -2.15 -26.89
C GLN A 144 2.95 -0.67 -26.52
N VAL A 145 3.42 -0.29 -25.34
CA VAL A 145 3.44 1.10 -24.88
C VAL A 145 4.63 1.32 -23.96
N GLU A 146 5.33 2.43 -24.15
CA GLU A 146 6.38 2.85 -23.22
C GLU A 146 5.76 3.11 -21.85
N THR A 147 6.45 2.65 -20.81
CA THR A 147 6.00 2.81 -19.42
C THR A 147 5.68 4.26 -19.06
N ALA A 148 6.54 5.19 -19.47
CA ALA A 148 6.37 6.61 -19.18
C ALA A 148 5.07 7.16 -19.79
N ASP A 149 4.78 6.76 -21.03
CA ASP A 149 3.54 7.13 -21.74
C ASP A 149 2.30 6.51 -21.08
N LEU A 150 2.39 5.26 -20.64
CA LEU A 150 1.28 4.59 -19.95
C LEU A 150 0.95 5.27 -18.62
N ILE A 151 1.98 5.59 -17.83
CA ILE A 151 1.83 6.30 -16.55
C ILE A 151 1.25 7.70 -16.78
N ALA A 152 1.77 8.45 -17.76
CA ALA A 152 1.23 9.76 -18.12
C ALA A 152 -0.25 9.68 -18.53
N LYS A 153 -0.64 8.67 -19.32
CA LYS A 153 -2.05 8.43 -19.68
C LYS A 153 -2.92 8.12 -18.48
N PHE A 154 -2.43 7.37 -17.49
CA PHE A 154 -3.18 7.13 -16.25
C PHE A 154 -3.37 8.42 -15.45
N GLU A 155 -2.30 9.20 -15.29
CA GLU A 155 -2.33 10.47 -14.58
C GLU A 155 -3.27 11.48 -15.25
N ASP A 156 -3.13 11.70 -16.56
CA ASP A 156 -3.99 12.57 -17.37
C ASP A 156 -5.47 12.19 -17.23
N HIS A 157 -5.76 10.88 -17.14
CA HIS A 157 -7.13 10.41 -17.00
C HIS A 157 -7.70 10.74 -15.62
N VAL A 158 -6.90 10.63 -14.56
CA VAL A 158 -7.30 11.00 -13.20
C VAL A 158 -7.46 12.53 -13.08
N ASP A 159 -6.57 13.30 -13.69
CA ASP A 159 -6.54 14.77 -13.59
C ASP A 159 -7.74 15.45 -14.24
N LYS A 160 -8.29 14.83 -15.30
CA LYS A 160 -9.55 15.26 -15.92
C LYS A 160 -10.74 15.31 -14.94
N TYR A 161 -10.67 14.61 -13.82
CA TYR A 161 -11.72 14.61 -12.80
C TYR A 161 -11.38 15.47 -11.58
N GLY A 162 -10.27 16.22 -11.60
CA GLY A 162 -9.90 17.13 -10.52
C GLY A 162 -9.60 16.43 -9.20
N VAL A 163 -9.09 15.20 -9.25
CA VAL A 163 -8.68 14.46 -8.05
C VAL A 163 -7.48 15.15 -7.41
N GLU A 164 -7.56 15.37 -6.10
CA GLU A 164 -6.43 15.91 -5.35
C GLU A 164 -5.36 14.83 -5.15
N LYS A 165 -4.10 15.20 -5.40
CA LYS A 165 -2.94 14.31 -5.27
C LYS A 165 -1.89 14.98 -4.38
N LEU A 166 -1.48 14.29 -3.33
CA LEU A 166 -0.33 14.63 -2.52
C LEU A 166 0.84 13.71 -2.90
N LEU A 167 1.73 14.23 -3.75
CA LEU A 167 2.88 13.50 -4.30
C LEU A 167 4.18 13.88 -3.59
N GLY A 168 5.17 12.97 -3.62
CA GLY A 168 6.45 13.16 -2.93
C GLY A 168 6.35 13.03 -1.41
N VAL A 169 5.26 12.48 -0.88
CA VAL A 169 5.00 12.40 0.56
C VAL A 169 4.63 10.98 0.97
N GLU A 170 5.18 10.55 2.10
CA GLU A 170 4.91 9.25 2.71
C GLU A 170 3.89 9.35 3.83
N VAL A 171 3.06 8.32 3.95
CA VAL A 171 2.24 8.11 5.15
C VAL A 171 3.13 7.56 6.26
N LYS A 172 3.12 8.24 7.41
CA LYS A 172 3.87 7.88 8.61
C LYS A 172 3.03 7.09 9.59
N ALA A 173 1.77 7.48 9.77
CA ALA A 173 0.89 6.88 10.77
C ALA A 173 -0.57 6.90 10.32
N LEU A 174 -1.34 5.93 10.82
CA LEU A 174 -2.74 5.75 10.51
C LEU A 174 -3.54 5.61 11.81
N GLU A 175 -4.61 6.37 11.94
CA GLU A 175 -5.60 6.19 13.00
C GLU A 175 -6.93 5.79 12.36
N LEU A 176 -7.23 4.49 12.41
CA LEU A 176 -8.27 3.87 11.57
C LEU A 176 -9.52 3.44 12.36
N THR A 177 -9.52 3.69 13.67
CA THR A 177 -10.63 3.37 14.57
C THR A 177 -11.72 4.44 14.52
N GLY A 178 -12.98 4.01 14.61
CA GLY A 178 -14.14 4.92 14.56
C GLY A 178 -14.62 5.23 13.15
N LYS A 179 -15.50 6.24 13.00
CA LYS A 179 -16.12 6.62 11.72
C LYS A 179 -15.20 7.41 10.80
N ILE A 180 -14.32 8.23 11.37
CA ILE A 180 -13.35 9.05 10.63
C ILE A 180 -11.97 8.42 10.74
N LYS A 181 -11.29 8.32 9.60
CA LYS A 181 -9.93 7.82 9.46
C LYS A 181 -9.00 9.01 9.40
N LYS A 182 -7.85 8.92 10.05
CA LYS A 182 -6.82 9.96 10.00
C LYS A 182 -5.54 9.37 9.41
N VAL A 183 -4.99 10.08 8.43
CA VAL A 183 -3.74 9.75 7.75
C VAL A 183 -2.74 10.85 8.07
N THR A 184 -1.65 10.50 8.75
CA THR A 184 -0.57 11.43 9.10
C THR A 184 0.63 11.18 8.19
N THR A 185 1.09 12.22 7.52
CA THR A 185 2.24 12.16 6.62
C THR A 185 3.56 12.45 7.34
N VAL A 186 4.69 12.10 6.71
CA VAL A 186 6.04 12.27 7.29
C VAL A 186 6.40 13.72 7.60
N ASP A 187 5.82 14.69 6.87
CA ASP A 187 5.95 16.13 7.12
C ASP A 187 5.09 16.63 8.30
N GLY A 188 4.37 15.72 8.99
CA GLY A 188 3.56 16.02 10.17
C GLY A 188 2.12 16.46 9.86
N LYS A 189 1.76 16.63 8.58
CA LYS A 189 0.38 16.99 8.20
C LYS A 189 -0.57 15.82 8.43
N SER A 190 -1.83 16.14 8.70
CA SER A 190 -2.89 15.16 8.97
C SER A 190 -4.07 15.40 8.03
N TYR A 191 -4.59 14.32 7.46
CA TYR A 191 -5.72 14.33 6.54
C TYR A 191 -6.82 13.40 7.07
N LEU A 192 -8.08 13.79 6.89
CA LEU A 192 -9.23 13.09 7.46
C LEU A 192 -10.11 12.52 6.36
N SER A 193 -10.62 11.29 6.53
CA SER A 193 -11.56 10.69 5.58
C SER A 193 -12.63 9.83 6.22
N LYS A 194 -13.74 9.61 5.50
CA LYS A 194 -14.76 8.62 5.89
C LYS A 194 -14.30 7.19 5.60
N THR A 195 -13.54 7.02 4.51
CA THR A 195 -13.02 5.72 4.07
C THR A 195 -11.55 5.78 3.66
N LEU A 196 -10.88 4.63 3.68
CA LEU A 196 -9.49 4.48 3.26
C LEU A 196 -9.33 3.33 2.27
N ILE A 197 -8.59 3.54 1.18
CA ILE A 197 -8.18 2.48 0.25
C ILE A 197 -6.65 2.33 0.33
N ILE A 198 -6.19 1.14 0.70
CA ILE A 198 -4.78 0.78 0.77
C ILE A 198 -4.37 0.19 -0.59
N ALA A 199 -3.54 0.92 -1.34
CA ALA A 199 -3.07 0.56 -2.68
C ALA A 199 -1.54 0.66 -2.78
N THR A 200 -0.84 0.30 -1.69
CA THR A 200 0.61 0.50 -1.53
C THR A 200 1.48 -0.49 -2.31
N GLY A 201 0.87 -1.49 -2.95
CA GLY A 201 1.56 -2.47 -3.79
C GLY A 201 2.53 -3.38 -3.03
N LYS A 202 3.54 -3.87 -3.76
CA LYS A 202 4.64 -4.69 -3.22
C LYS A 202 5.99 -4.06 -3.55
N ARG A 203 7.05 -4.68 -3.06
CA ARG A 203 8.43 -4.47 -3.51
C ARG A 203 9.14 -5.82 -3.61
N PRO A 204 10.01 -6.05 -4.60
CA PRO A 204 10.82 -7.25 -4.63
C PRO A 204 11.78 -7.27 -3.45
N ARG A 205 12.10 -8.47 -2.99
CA ARG A 205 13.24 -8.65 -2.09
C ARG A 205 14.50 -8.43 -2.93
N PRO A 206 15.38 -7.49 -2.55
CA PRO A 206 16.65 -7.32 -3.23
C PRO A 206 17.60 -8.46 -2.87
N ILE A 207 18.51 -8.79 -3.79
CA ILE A 207 19.62 -9.71 -3.53
C ILE A 207 20.64 -9.04 -2.59
N ASN A 208 20.79 -7.72 -2.70
CA ASN A 208 21.78 -6.87 -2.01
C ASN A 208 23.23 -7.21 -2.39
N VAL A 209 23.53 -7.19 -3.69
CA VAL A 209 24.88 -7.41 -4.22
C VAL A 209 25.31 -6.25 -5.12
N PRO A 210 26.62 -5.99 -5.27
CA PRO A 210 27.12 -5.02 -6.24
C PRO A 210 26.57 -5.29 -7.65
N GLY A 211 26.16 -4.22 -8.35
CA GLY A 211 25.65 -4.26 -9.72
C GLY A 211 24.15 -4.50 -9.84
N GLU A 212 23.47 -4.97 -8.80
CA GLU A 212 22.01 -5.21 -8.86
C GLU A 212 21.23 -3.91 -9.15
N LYS A 213 21.50 -2.87 -8.37
CA LYS A 213 20.80 -1.58 -8.50
C LYS A 213 21.18 -0.89 -9.80
N GLU A 214 22.46 -0.91 -10.15
CA GLU A 214 23.00 -0.24 -11.32
C GLU A 214 22.50 -0.87 -12.63
N LEU A 215 22.21 -2.18 -12.65
CA LEU A 215 21.79 -2.91 -13.86
C LEU A 215 20.29 -3.26 -13.87
N THR A 216 19.51 -2.76 -12.91
CA THR A 216 18.03 -2.87 -12.92
C THR A 216 17.46 -2.18 -14.15
N GLY A 217 16.63 -2.88 -14.92
CA GLY A 217 16.11 -2.41 -16.22
C GLY A 217 17.11 -2.52 -17.37
N MET A 218 18.36 -2.91 -17.11
CA MET A 218 19.43 -3.14 -18.10
C MET A 218 19.87 -4.62 -18.08
N GLY A 219 18.91 -5.53 -17.94
CA GLY A 219 19.11 -6.99 -17.88
C GLY A 219 18.82 -7.60 -16.51
N VAL A 220 18.79 -6.82 -15.42
CA VAL A 220 18.22 -7.27 -14.14
C VAL A 220 16.73 -6.94 -14.10
N THR A 221 15.89 -7.95 -13.86
CA THR A 221 14.43 -7.81 -13.74
C THR A 221 13.87 -8.62 -12.57
N TYR A 222 12.68 -8.23 -12.11
CA TYR A 222 11.92 -8.85 -11.04
C TYR A 222 10.55 -9.40 -11.51
N CYS A 223 10.29 -9.40 -12.83
CA CYS A 223 9.06 -9.95 -13.41
C CYS A 223 9.36 -10.86 -14.61
N SER A 224 9.45 -12.17 -14.36
CA SER A 224 9.63 -13.17 -15.42
C SER A 224 8.50 -13.14 -16.46
N THR A 225 7.24 -13.05 -16.02
CA THR A 225 6.08 -13.00 -16.92
C THR A 225 6.09 -11.80 -17.86
N CYS A 226 6.64 -10.68 -17.42
CA CYS A 226 6.71 -9.45 -18.20
C CYS A 226 7.84 -9.52 -19.23
N ASP A 227 9.03 -9.94 -18.80
CA ASP A 227 10.26 -9.70 -19.56
C ASP A 227 10.82 -10.96 -20.23
N ALA A 228 10.28 -12.15 -19.96
CA ALA A 228 10.74 -13.39 -20.59
C ALA A 228 10.87 -13.29 -22.12
N PRO A 229 9.91 -12.71 -22.87
CA PRO A 229 10.04 -12.55 -24.32
C PRO A 229 11.28 -11.74 -24.76
N LEU A 230 11.75 -10.81 -23.94
CA LEU A 230 12.93 -9.97 -24.23
C LEU A 230 14.25 -10.77 -24.20
N PHE A 231 14.24 -11.96 -23.59
CA PHE A 231 15.42 -12.82 -23.44
C PHE A 231 15.49 -13.94 -24.49
N ALA A 232 14.82 -13.77 -25.63
CA ALA A 232 14.86 -14.74 -26.73
C ALA A 232 16.30 -15.02 -27.19
N ASP A 233 16.67 -16.29 -27.29
CA ASP A 233 18.00 -16.78 -27.69
C ASP A 233 19.20 -16.29 -26.84
N LEU A 234 18.95 -15.74 -25.65
CA LEU A 234 19.97 -15.32 -24.70
C LEU A 234 20.23 -16.36 -23.61
N ASP A 235 21.37 -16.25 -22.91
CA ASP A 235 21.64 -17.00 -21.69
C ASP A 235 21.22 -16.17 -20.48
N VAL A 236 20.41 -16.74 -19.60
CA VAL A 236 19.81 -16.01 -18.48
C VAL A 236 19.99 -16.73 -17.17
N ALA A 237 20.01 -16.00 -16.07
CA ALA A 237 20.00 -16.55 -14.72
C ALA A 237 18.68 -16.26 -14.00
N VAL A 238 18.11 -17.25 -13.32
CA VAL A 238 16.95 -17.11 -12.43
C VAL A 238 17.39 -17.33 -10.99
N ILE A 239 17.13 -16.35 -10.13
CA ILE A 239 17.60 -16.32 -8.75
C ILE A 239 16.44 -16.62 -7.82
N GLY A 240 16.46 -17.78 -7.18
CA GLY A 240 15.37 -18.22 -6.32
C GLY A 240 15.14 -19.72 -6.42
N GLY A 241 14.34 -20.25 -5.49
CA GLY A 241 14.06 -21.69 -5.39
C GLY A 241 12.62 -22.05 -5.02
N GLY A 242 11.71 -21.07 -4.99
CA GLY A 242 10.27 -21.30 -4.78
C GLY A 242 9.51 -21.51 -6.09
N ASN A 243 8.18 -21.59 -6.01
CA ASN A 243 7.32 -21.75 -7.20
C ASN A 243 7.53 -20.64 -8.23
N SER A 244 7.58 -19.37 -7.81
CA SER A 244 7.80 -18.24 -8.74
C SER A 244 9.08 -18.39 -9.56
N ALA A 245 10.19 -18.82 -8.93
CA ALA A 245 11.43 -19.08 -9.63
C ALA A 245 11.33 -20.29 -10.59
N LEU A 246 10.64 -21.36 -10.19
CA LEU A 246 10.45 -22.54 -11.06
C LEU A 246 9.57 -22.22 -12.26
N GLU A 247 8.49 -21.47 -12.06
CA GLU A 247 7.60 -20.99 -13.13
C GLU A 247 8.36 -20.07 -14.09
N ALA A 248 9.13 -19.12 -13.56
CA ALA A 248 10.02 -18.26 -14.34
C ALA A 248 10.99 -19.06 -15.22
N VAL A 249 11.63 -20.10 -14.67
CA VAL A 249 12.50 -20.99 -15.46
C VAL A 249 11.72 -21.69 -16.57
N ILE A 250 10.54 -22.22 -16.27
CA ILE A 250 9.68 -22.91 -17.25
C ILE A 250 9.25 -21.97 -18.38
N ASP A 251 8.98 -20.70 -18.08
CA ASP A 251 8.65 -19.69 -19.09
C ASP A 251 9.86 -19.35 -19.94
N LEU A 252 11.02 -19.10 -19.31
CA LEU A 252 12.27 -18.79 -20.02
C LEU A 252 12.76 -19.96 -20.87
N MET A 253 12.53 -21.22 -20.48
CA MET A 253 12.88 -22.40 -21.30
C MET A 253 12.29 -22.36 -22.72
N LYS A 254 11.15 -21.66 -22.89
CA LYS A 254 10.45 -21.53 -24.18
C LYS A 254 11.17 -20.59 -25.15
N VAL A 255 11.91 -19.61 -24.63
CA VAL A 255 12.44 -18.48 -25.40
C VAL A 255 13.96 -18.34 -25.30
N ALA A 256 14.55 -18.59 -24.13
CA ALA A 256 15.98 -18.47 -23.89
C ALA A 256 16.77 -19.63 -24.50
N ARG A 257 18.05 -19.35 -24.80
CA ARG A 257 19.03 -20.35 -25.25
C ARG A 257 19.43 -21.28 -24.12
N LYS A 258 19.77 -20.71 -22.96
CA LYS A 258 20.14 -21.45 -21.74
C LYS A 258 19.65 -20.72 -20.49
N VAL A 259 19.23 -21.48 -19.48
CA VAL A 259 18.77 -20.94 -18.19
C VAL A 259 19.64 -21.48 -17.07
N TYR A 260 20.21 -20.59 -16.27
CA TYR A 260 20.94 -20.91 -15.05
C TYR A 260 20.07 -20.63 -13.83
N MET A 261 19.69 -21.65 -13.07
CA MET A 261 18.95 -21.44 -11.84
C MET A 261 19.92 -21.40 -10.66
N VAL A 262 19.92 -20.32 -9.88
CA VAL A 262 20.79 -20.18 -8.70
C VAL A 262 19.92 -20.10 -7.45
N CYS A 263 20.11 -21.05 -6.53
CA CYS A 263 19.34 -21.11 -5.30
C CYS A 263 20.22 -21.43 -4.08
N SER A 264 19.97 -20.75 -2.97
CA SER A 264 20.73 -20.90 -1.72
C SER A 264 20.47 -22.23 -0.99
N THR A 265 19.46 -22.97 -1.44
CA THR A 265 19.07 -24.29 -0.93
C THR A 265 18.73 -25.20 -2.11
N PHE A 266 18.23 -26.40 -1.86
CA PHE A 266 17.58 -27.19 -2.91
C PHE A 266 16.21 -26.56 -3.26
N PRO A 267 15.75 -26.56 -4.53
CA PRO A 267 14.47 -25.96 -4.91
C PRO A 267 13.31 -26.54 -4.09
N LYS A 268 12.54 -25.66 -3.43
CA LYS A 268 11.47 -26.00 -2.49
C LYS A 268 10.07 -25.96 -3.10
N GLY A 269 9.93 -25.52 -4.35
CA GLY A 269 8.64 -25.47 -5.02
C GLY A 269 8.06 -26.86 -5.32
N ASP A 270 6.87 -26.86 -5.90
CA ASP A 270 6.07 -28.05 -6.16
C ASP A 270 6.84 -29.07 -6.98
N ALA A 271 6.67 -30.35 -6.62
CA ALA A 271 7.45 -31.44 -7.20
C ALA A 271 7.33 -31.47 -8.73
N ILE A 272 6.13 -31.26 -9.27
CA ILE A 272 5.89 -31.27 -10.71
C ILE A 272 6.69 -30.17 -11.43
N LEU A 273 6.72 -28.96 -10.87
CA LEU A 273 7.48 -27.84 -11.44
C LEU A 273 8.99 -28.11 -11.32
N ARG A 274 9.42 -28.58 -10.14
CA ARG A 274 10.82 -28.88 -9.87
C ARG A 274 11.35 -29.98 -10.78
N ASP A 275 10.63 -31.08 -10.95
CA ASP A 275 11.05 -32.21 -11.77
C ASP A 275 11.12 -31.81 -13.26
N LYS A 276 10.19 -30.97 -13.72
CA LYS A 276 10.23 -30.39 -15.07
C LYS A 276 11.46 -29.50 -15.28
N VAL A 277 11.81 -28.68 -14.30
CA VAL A 277 13.02 -27.83 -14.36
C VAL A 277 14.29 -28.67 -14.33
N LEU A 278 14.39 -29.64 -13.42
CA LEU A 278 15.59 -30.47 -13.24
C LEU A 278 15.84 -31.46 -14.39
N SER A 279 14.80 -31.87 -15.12
CA SER A 279 14.91 -32.78 -16.27
C SER A 279 15.23 -32.06 -17.58
N SER A 280 15.21 -30.72 -17.60
CA SER A 280 15.42 -29.94 -18.82
C SER A 280 16.91 -29.85 -19.18
N PRO A 281 17.31 -30.21 -20.42
CA PRO A 281 18.69 -30.04 -20.86
C PRO A 281 19.08 -28.57 -21.09
N LYS A 282 18.11 -27.65 -21.17
CA LYS A 282 18.34 -26.21 -21.27
C LYS A 282 18.68 -25.55 -19.92
N VAL A 283 18.49 -26.27 -18.81
CA VAL A 283 18.63 -25.70 -17.46
C VAL A 283 19.84 -26.28 -16.75
N GLU A 284 20.69 -25.41 -16.22
CA GLU A 284 21.76 -25.79 -15.29
C GLU A 284 21.45 -25.21 -13.91
N VAL A 285 21.32 -26.06 -12.88
CA VAL A 285 20.90 -25.67 -11.53
C VAL A 285 22.08 -25.66 -10.57
N PHE A 286 22.34 -24.50 -9.97
CA PHE A 286 23.29 -24.31 -8.88
C PHE A 286 22.57 -24.21 -7.54
N THR A 287 22.44 -25.35 -6.88
CA THR A 287 21.91 -25.41 -5.50
C THR A 287 22.97 -24.99 -4.49
N ARG A 288 22.50 -24.64 -3.28
CA ARG A 288 23.37 -24.19 -2.17
C ARG A 288 24.40 -23.16 -2.64
N SER A 289 23.95 -22.23 -3.47
CA SER A 289 24.79 -21.21 -4.10
C SER A 289 24.17 -19.84 -3.91
N LYS A 290 25.01 -18.82 -3.78
CA LYS A 290 24.57 -17.42 -3.72
C LYS A 290 25.30 -16.59 -4.76
N ILE A 291 24.65 -15.53 -5.24
CA ILE A 291 25.32 -14.50 -6.02
C ILE A 291 26.21 -13.66 -5.11
N LEU A 292 27.35 -13.22 -5.65
CA LEU A 292 28.26 -12.27 -5.02
C LEU A 292 28.21 -10.89 -5.70
N GLU A 293 28.07 -10.85 -7.02
CA GLU A 293 28.00 -9.62 -7.81
C GLU A 293 27.32 -9.87 -9.16
N ILE A 294 26.75 -8.82 -9.73
CA ILE A 294 26.25 -8.74 -11.11
C ILE A 294 27.17 -7.77 -11.86
N THR A 295 27.67 -8.18 -13.02
CA THR A 295 28.67 -7.45 -13.78
C THR A 295 28.11 -6.99 -15.13
N GLY A 296 28.50 -5.78 -15.55
CA GLY A 296 28.03 -5.16 -16.78
C GLY A 296 28.33 -3.66 -16.81
N LYS A 297 28.44 -3.06 -18.00
CA LYS A 297 28.60 -1.60 -18.16
C LYS A 297 27.29 -0.89 -18.49
N SER A 298 26.68 -1.25 -19.60
CA SER A 298 25.40 -0.71 -20.09
C SER A 298 24.28 -1.75 -20.13
N ALA A 299 24.64 -3.02 -19.93
CA ALA A 299 23.73 -4.15 -19.78
C ALA A 299 24.44 -5.24 -18.98
N VAL A 300 23.69 -6.19 -18.44
CA VAL A 300 24.25 -7.38 -17.77
C VAL A 300 25.14 -8.17 -18.74
N GLU A 301 26.34 -8.49 -18.30
CA GLU A 301 27.32 -9.32 -19.01
C GLU A 301 27.62 -10.65 -18.29
N GLY A 302 27.32 -10.72 -16.98
CA GLY A 302 27.51 -11.94 -16.21
C GLY A 302 27.25 -11.78 -14.72
N ILE A 303 27.30 -12.91 -14.01
CA ILE A 303 27.18 -12.98 -12.55
C ILE A 303 28.32 -13.81 -11.94
N GLU A 304 28.77 -13.44 -10.74
CA GLU A 304 29.64 -14.29 -9.93
C GLU A 304 28.79 -15.03 -8.88
N ILE A 305 28.89 -16.36 -8.85
CA ILE A 305 28.25 -17.20 -7.85
C ILE A 305 29.29 -17.85 -6.94
N LYS A 306 28.90 -18.13 -5.69
CA LYS A 306 29.69 -18.87 -4.71
C LYS A 306 28.91 -20.06 -4.18
N SER A 307 29.50 -21.24 -4.27
CA SER A 307 29.02 -22.44 -3.58
C SER A 307 29.14 -22.25 -2.07
N LEU A 308 28.04 -22.43 -1.35
CA LEU A 308 28.00 -22.36 0.12
C LEU A 308 28.61 -23.61 0.76
N GLU A 309 28.72 -24.72 0.02
CA GLU A 309 29.34 -25.96 0.50
C GLU A 309 30.86 -25.93 0.37
N THR A 310 31.36 -25.54 -0.80
CA THR A 310 32.79 -25.64 -1.12
C THR A 310 33.53 -24.31 -1.03
N GLY A 311 32.79 -23.20 -0.95
CA GLY A 311 33.34 -21.85 -1.00
C GLY A 311 33.87 -21.42 -2.38
N LYS A 312 33.85 -22.30 -3.40
CA LYS A 312 34.35 -22.01 -4.74
C LYS A 312 33.48 -20.96 -5.44
N LYS A 313 34.15 -20.04 -6.13
CA LYS A 313 33.54 -19.02 -6.98
C LYS A 313 33.48 -19.51 -8.43
N LYS A 314 32.42 -19.15 -9.16
CA LYS A 314 32.26 -19.42 -10.59
C LYS A 314 31.61 -18.20 -11.23
N ARG A 315 32.14 -17.75 -12.37
CA ARG A 315 31.50 -16.76 -13.23
C ARG A 315 30.55 -17.46 -14.19
N LEU A 316 29.37 -16.89 -14.40
CA LEU A 316 28.43 -17.27 -15.44
C LEU A 316 28.23 -16.07 -16.36
N ASP A 317 28.52 -16.24 -17.65
CA ASP A 317 28.22 -15.22 -18.64
C ASP A 317 26.74 -15.34 -19.02
N VAL A 318 25.99 -14.28 -18.73
CA VAL A 318 24.54 -14.18 -18.92
C VAL A 318 24.19 -12.76 -19.34
N GLN A 319 23.12 -12.60 -20.10
CA GLN A 319 22.60 -11.30 -20.53
C GLN A 319 21.36 -10.87 -19.73
N GLY A 320 20.81 -11.76 -18.91
CA GLY A 320 19.64 -11.49 -18.08
C GLY A 320 19.74 -12.12 -16.69
N VAL A 321 19.27 -11.41 -15.68
CA VAL A 321 19.13 -11.89 -14.30
C VAL A 321 17.71 -11.62 -13.84
N ILE A 322 16.95 -12.68 -13.64
CA ILE A 322 15.56 -12.64 -13.20
C ILE A 322 15.52 -13.00 -11.71
N VAL A 323 15.11 -12.06 -10.88
CA VAL A 323 15.16 -12.17 -9.43
C VAL A 323 13.80 -12.59 -8.87
N GLU A 324 13.69 -13.86 -8.49
CA GLU A 324 12.47 -14.53 -8.01
C GLU A 324 12.65 -15.05 -6.57
N ILE A 325 13.23 -14.21 -5.70
CA ILE A 325 13.44 -14.52 -4.28
C ILE A 325 12.26 -14.10 -3.39
N GLY A 326 11.19 -13.59 -4.01
CA GLY A 326 9.92 -13.26 -3.38
C GLY A 326 9.62 -11.76 -3.33
N LEU A 327 8.34 -11.44 -3.18
CA LEU A 327 7.84 -10.08 -3.03
C LEU A 327 7.45 -9.80 -1.57
N LEU A 328 7.64 -8.55 -1.14
CA LEU A 328 7.21 -8.02 0.15
C LEU A 328 6.03 -7.06 -0.08
N PRO A 329 4.84 -7.33 0.49
CA PRO A 329 3.77 -6.34 0.58
C PRO A 329 4.21 -5.11 1.35
N ASN A 330 3.84 -3.94 0.83
CA ASN A 330 4.05 -2.66 1.52
C ASN A 330 2.91 -2.43 2.54
N SER A 331 2.68 -3.40 3.42
CA SER A 331 1.56 -3.46 4.37
C SER A 331 1.96 -3.08 5.80
N GLU A 332 3.23 -2.71 6.04
CA GLU A 332 3.77 -2.43 7.37
C GLU A 332 2.96 -1.40 8.14
N LEU A 333 2.41 -0.40 7.45
CA LEU A 333 1.60 0.66 8.05
C LEU A 333 0.23 0.19 8.59
N VAL A 334 -0.24 -1.00 8.20
CA VAL A 334 -1.59 -1.48 8.48
C VAL A 334 -1.64 -2.83 9.18
N MET A 335 -0.51 -3.51 9.36
CA MET A 335 -0.46 -4.86 9.96
C MET A 335 -1.09 -4.95 11.37
N ASP A 336 -1.05 -3.86 12.15
CA ASP A 336 -1.67 -3.81 13.48
C ASP A 336 -3.19 -3.57 13.45
N THR A 337 -3.76 -3.31 12.26
CA THR A 337 -5.18 -2.96 12.10
C THR A 337 -5.95 -3.96 11.25
N VAL A 338 -5.36 -4.45 10.16
CA VAL A 338 -6.03 -5.36 9.23
C VAL A 338 -5.39 -6.75 9.28
N GLU A 339 -6.17 -7.79 8.98
CA GLU A 339 -5.65 -9.15 8.91
C GLU A 339 -4.70 -9.28 7.70
N THR A 340 -3.55 -9.92 7.92
CA THR A 340 -2.61 -10.28 6.86
C THR A 340 -2.31 -11.77 6.86
N ASN A 341 -2.08 -12.34 5.68
CA ASN A 341 -1.60 -13.73 5.61
C ASN A 341 -0.13 -13.85 6.05
N ARG A 342 0.41 -15.09 6.00
CA ARG A 342 1.81 -15.38 6.38
C ARG A 342 2.86 -14.68 5.51
N LEU A 343 2.47 -14.17 4.35
CA LEU A 343 3.33 -13.42 3.43
C LEU A 343 3.25 -11.90 3.67
N GLY A 344 2.41 -11.45 4.62
CA GLY A 344 2.15 -10.05 4.91
C GLY A 344 1.13 -9.40 3.97
N GLU A 345 0.45 -10.16 3.12
CA GLU A 345 -0.56 -9.60 2.22
C GLU A 345 -1.84 -9.30 2.97
N VAL A 346 -2.44 -8.13 2.71
CA VAL A 346 -3.72 -7.74 3.32
C VAL A 346 -4.82 -8.68 2.82
N MET A 347 -5.50 -9.33 3.77
CA MET A 347 -6.61 -10.21 3.45
C MET A 347 -7.82 -9.38 3.05
N VAL A 348 -8.33 -9.62 1.83
CA VAL A 348 -9.58 -9.02 1.39
C VAL A 348 -10.56 -10.04 0.84
N ASP A 349 -11.85 -9.70 0.93
CA ASP A 349 -12.91 -10.42 0.23
C ASP A 349 -13.00 -10.03 -1.25
N SER A 350 -13.94 -10.64 -1.99
CA SER A 350 -14.16 -10.35 -3.42
C SER A 350 -14.51 -8.89 -3.72
N LYS A 351 -14.95 -8.13 -2.70
CA LYS A 351 -15.33 -6.71 -2.75
C LYS A 351 -14.23 -5.80 -2.18
N CYS A 352 -13.03 -6.31 -1.95
CA CYS A 352 -11.89 -5.57 -1.43
C CYS A 352 -12.04 -5.09 0.03
N HIS A 353 -12.96 -5.66 0.83
CA HIS A 353 -13.06 -5.33 2.26
C HIS A 353 -11.94 -5.99 3.05
N THR A 354 -11.33 -5.24 3.98
CA THR A 354 -10.27 -5.77 4.87
C THR A 354 -10.81 -6.41 6.16
N GLY A 355 -12.13 -6.46 6.33
CA GLY A 355 -12.80 -6.81 7.59
C GLY A 355 -12.93 -5.64 8.57
N VAL A 356 -12.20 -4.54 8.37
CA VAL A 356 -12.33 -3.32 9.18
C VAL A 356 -13.26 -2.32 8.50
N SER A 357 -14.25 -1.83 9.25
CA SER A 357 -15.30 -0.93 8.75
C SER A 357 -14.72 0.35 8.12
N GLY A 358 -15.03 0.58 6.84
CA GLY A 358 -14.59 1.75 6.07
C GLY A 358 -13.16 1.65 5.55
N ILE A 359 -12.54 0.47 5.60
CA ILE A 359 -11.18 0.23 5.10
C ILE A 359 -11.21 -0.83 4.01
N PHE A 360 -10.56 -0.51 2.91
CA PHE A 360 -10.46 -1.36 1.73
C PHE A 360 -8.99 -1.49 1.34
N ALA A 361 -8.65 -2.55 0.61
CA ALA A 361 -7.31 -2.70 0.04
C ALA A 361 -7.40 -3.28 -1.37
N CYS A 362 -6.49 -2.88 -2.26
CA CYS A 362 -6.50 -3.31 -3.66
C CYS A 362 -5.11 -3.41 -4.28
N GLY A 363 -5.02 -4.16 -5.37
CA GLY A 363 -3.76 -4.40 -6.07
C GLY A 363 -2.81 -5.26 -5.27
N ASP A 364 -1.53 -5.14 -5.56
CA ASP A 364 -0.56 -6.17 -5.18
C ASP A 364 -0.36 -6.33 -3.67
N VAL A 365 -0.70 -5.31 -2.86
CA VAL A 365 -0.62 -5.39 -1.39
C VAL A 365 -1.56 -6.45 -0.80
N THR A 366 -2.58 -6.88 -1.54
CA THR A 366 -3.60 -7.83 -1.06
C THR A 366 -3.28 -9.28 -1.40
N ASN A 367 -4.13 -10.19 -0.93
CA ASN A 367 -4.12 -11.62 -1.29
C ASN A 367 -4.62 -11.92 -2.72
N VAL A 368 -4.74 -10.92 -3.62
CA VAL A 368 -5.02 -11.17 -5.04
C VAL A 368 -3.94 -12.11 -5.60
N PRO A 369 -4.29 -13.23 -6.26
CA PRO A 369 -3.31 -14.28 -6.57
C PRO A 369 -2.26 -13.85 -7.59
N TYR A 370 -2.60 -12.95 -8.51
CA TYR A 370 -1.75 -12.52 -9.61
C TYR A 370 -1.44 -11.02 -9.51
N LYS A 371 -0.18 -10.66 -9.76
CA LYS A 371 0.36 -9.31 -9.60
C LYS A 371 0.67 -8.73 -10.98
N GLN A 372 -0.29 -8.00 -11.55
CA GLN A 372 -0.23 -7.49 -12.92
C GLN A 372 -0.93 -6.13 -12.99
N ILE A 373 -0.50 -5.26 -13.91
CA ILE A 373 -1.02 -3.89 -14.03
C ILE A 373 -2.54 -3.90 -14.23
N ILE A 374 -3.05 -4.73 -15.14
CA ILE A 374 -4.48 -4.81 -15.45
C ILE A 374 -5.30 -5.40 -14.29
N VAL A 375 -4.74 -6.38 -13.57
CA VAL A 375 -5.36 -6.96 -12.38
C VAL A 375 -5.46 -5.91 -11.28
N ALA A 376 -4.36 -5.22 -11.00
CA ALA A 376 -4.30 -4.15 -10.01
C ALA A 376 -5.28 -3.00 -10.33
N ALA A 377 -5.36 -2.58 -11.58
CA ALA A 377 -6.33 -1.57 -12.04
C ALA A 377 -7.77 -2.04 -11.82
N GLY A 378 -8.08 -3.31 -12.11
CA GLY A 378 -9.39 -3.91 -11.83
C GLY A 378 -9.74 -3.94 -10.34
N GLU A 379 -8.79 -4.36 -9.49
CA GLU A 379 -8.97 -4.32 -8.02
C GLU A 379 -9.21 -2.89 -7.51
N GLY A 380 -8.52 -1.90 -8.07
CA GLY A 380 -8.71 -0.48 -7.73
C GLY A 380 -10.13 0.01 -7.99
N ALA A 381 -10.67 -0.31 -9.16
CA ALA A 381 -12.05 0.03 -9.51
C ALA A 381 -13.06 -0.63 -8.55
N LYS A 382 -12.87 -1.92 -8.22
CA LYS A 382 -13.72 -2.63 -7.25
C LYS A 382 -13.68 -1.97 -5.87
N ALA A 383 -12.49 -1.65 -5.36
CA ALA A 383 -12.35 -1.04 -4.04
C ALA A 383 -13.02 0.34 -3.94
N ALA A 384 -12.92 1.17 -4.98
CA ALA A 384 -13.60 2.47 -5.02
C ALA A 384 -15.13 2.34 -5.03
N LEU A 385 -15.68 1.37 -5.77
CA LEU A 385 -17.12 1.11 -5.78
C LEU A 385 -17.61 0.58 -4.43
N SER A 386 -16.84 -0.29 -3.77
CA SER A 386 -17.17 -0.76 -2.42
C SER A 386 -17.09 0.35 -1.37
N ALA A 387 -16.11 1.25 -1.47
CA ALA A 387 -16.02 2.44 -0.61
C ALA A 387 -17.22 3.37 -0.79
N TYR A 388 -17.67 3.57 -2.04
CA TYR A 388 -18.89 4.32 -2.34
C TYR A 388 -20.14 3.69 -1.72
N ASP A 389 -20.32 2.38 -1.88
CA ASP A 389 -21.45 1.64 -1.30
C ASP A 389 -21.48 1.75 0.22
N TYR A 390 -20.31 1.70 0.87
CA TYR A 390 -20.17 1.90 2.30
C TYR A 390 -20.64 3.30 2.72
N ILE A 391 -20.21 4.35 2.01
CA ILE A 391 -20.57 5.74 2.33
C ILE A 391 -22.08 5.96 2.20
N ILE A 392 -22.73 5.41 1.16
CA ILE A 392 -24.18 5.58 0.98
C ILE A 392 -24.95 4.92 2.12
N LYS A 393 -24.55 3.73 2.57
CA LYS A 393 -25.24 3.00 3.65
C LYS A 393 -25.12 3.66 5.02
N GLN A 394 -24.22 4.65 5.17
CA GLN A 394 -24.08 5.43 6.41
C GLN A 394 -24.86 6.74 6.40
N ARG A 395 -25.52 7.08 5.29
CA ARG A 395 -26.53 8.14 5.23
C ARG A 395 -27.87 7.59 5.70
#